data_AF-Q835K2-F1
#
_entry.id   AF-Q835K2-F1
#
_cell.length_a   1.000
_cell.length_b   1.000
_cell.length_c   1.000
_cell.angle_alpha   90.00
_cell.angle_beta   90.00
_cell.angle_gamma   90.00
#
_symmetry.space_group_name_H-M   'P 1'
#
loop_
_entity.id
_entity.type
_entity.pdbx_description
1 polymer ?
#
loop_
_entity_poly.entity_id
_entity_poly.type
_entity_poly.pdbx_seq_one_letter_code
_entity_poly.pdbx_strand_id
1 'polypeptide(L)'
;MLQPYFAFGVPLFLLVLYLLFALIHRQTTIHYLRFILLLISTFLMVFSFQVLQESWTINPETLKDAAYSPQWLWIPLGIGLILTLYNAWHGLRTMIKYKTDKH
;
A
#
# COMPACT_ATOMS: atom_id res chain seq x y z
N MET A 1 9.48 -4.67 -14.01
CA MET A 1 8.71 -5.48 -13.05
C MET A 1 7.29 -5.82 -13.50
N LEU A 2 6.98 -5.77 -14.81
CA LEU A 2 5.64 -5.99 -15.36
C LEU A 2 5.25 -7.46 -15.55
N GLN A 3 6.05 -8.39 -15.03
CA GLN A 3 5.67 -9.78 -15.00
C GLN A 3 4.42 -9.91 -14.10
N PRO A 4 3.33 -10.55 -14.53
CA PRO A 4 2.04 -10.51 -13.83
C PRO A 4 2.14 -10.95 -12.37
N TYR A 5 2.95 -11.98 -12.14
CA TYR A 5 3.24 -12.50 -10.81
C TYR A 5 3.82 -11.43 -9.88
N PHE A 6 4.68 -10.57 -10.39
CA PHE A 6 5.31 -9.53 -9.59
C PHE A 6 4.41 -8.30 -9.45
N ALA A 7 3.79 -7.88 -10.55
CA ALA A 7 2.89 -6.72 -10.61
C ALA A 7 1.67 -6.86 -9.68
N PHE A 8 1.15 -8.09 -9.50
CA PHE A 8 -0.01 -8.34 -8.63
C PHE A 8 0.31 -9.18 -7.39
N GLY A 9 1.28 -10.10 -7.45
CA GLY A 9 1.63 -10.96 -6.33
C GLY A 9 2.27 -10.19 -5.18
N VAL A 10 3.14 -9.21 -5.46
CA VAL A 10 3.70 -8.37 -4.40
C VAL A 10 2.62 -7.51 -3.72
N PRO A 11 1.73 -6.80 -4.45
CA PRO A 11 0.60 -6.12 -3.83
C PRO A 11 -0.31 -7.05 -3.02
N LEU A 12 -0.63 -8.23 -3.55
CA LEU A 12 -1.46 -9.20 -2.85
C LEU A 12 -0.81 -9.67 -1.54
N PHE A 13 0.49 -9.99 -1.57
CA PHE A 13 1.25 -10.36 -0.38
C PHE A 13 1.23 -9.25 0.67
N LEU A 14 1.44 -7.99 0.26
CA LEU A 14 1.39 -6.84 1.16
C LEU A 14 0.01 -6.63 1.76
N LEU A 15 -1.07 -6.88 1.00
CA LEU A 15 -2.43 -6.83 1.51
C LEU A 15 -2.72 -7.92 2.55
N VAL A 16 -2.27 -9.15 2.30
CA VAL A 16 -2.38 -10.24 3.28
C VAL A 16 -1.61 -9.88 4.55
N LEU A 17 -0.37 -9.39 4.40
CA LEU A 17 0.46 -8.96 5.52
C LEU A 17 -0.20 -7.82 6.30
N TYR A 18 -0.75 -6.82 5.60
CA TYR A 18 -1.50 -5.71 6.18
C TYR A 18 -2.69 -6.21 7.00
N LEU A 19 -3.48 -7.14 6.45
CA LEU A 19 -4.64 -7.71 7.15
C LEU A 19 -4.23 -8.47 8.41
N LEU A 20 -3.15 -9.27 8.36
CA LEU A 20 -2.64 -9.97 9.53
C LEU A 20 -2.28 -8.98 10.66
N PHE A 21 -1.51 -7.94 10.36
CA PHE A 21 -1.18 -6.92 11.35
C PHE A 21 -2.40 -6.11 11.82
N ALA A 22 -3.37 -5.87 10.94
CA ALA A 22 -4.60 -5.15 11.29
C ALA A 22 -5.46 -5.97 12.28
N LEU A 23 -5.53 -7.29 12.08
CA LEU A 23 -6.22 -8.21 13.00
C LEU A 23 -5.53 -8.24 14.38
N ILE A 24 -4.19 -8.30 14.41
CA ILE A 24 -3.41 -8.26 15.65
C ILE A 24 -3.58 -6.92 16.37
N HIS A 25 -3.57 -5.80 15.64
CA HIS A 25 -3.81 -4.47 16.20
C HIS A 25 -5.19 -4.34 16.83
N ARG A 26 -6.22 -5.03 16.32
CA ARG A 26 -7.55 -5.00 16.94
C ARG A 26 -7.57 -5.62 18.35
N GLN A 27 -6.68 -6.57 18.62
CA GLN A 27 -6.63 -7.30 19.89
C GLN A 27 -5.61 -6.72 20.89
N THR A 28 -4.77 -5.78 20.47
CA THR A 28 -3.63 -5.29 21.26
C THR A 28 -3.61 -3.77 21.34
N THR A 29 -3.14 -3.21 22.46
CA THR A 29 -3.02 -1.75 22.68
C THR A 29 -1.68 -1.19 22.20
N ILE A 30 -0.96 -1.96 21.38
CA ILE A 30 0.41 -1.68 20.96
C ILE A 30 0.44 -0.47 20.01
N HIS A 31 1.07 0.62 20.47
CA HIS A 31 1.11 1.89 19.72
C HIS A 31 1.87 1.81 18.38
N TYR A 32 2.92 1.00 18.29
CA TYR A 32 3.75 0.92 17.08
C TYR A 32 3.11 0.11 15.93
N LEU A 33 2.04 -0.65 16.19
CA LEU A 33 1.34 -1.41 15.14
C LEU A 33 0.75 -0.51 14.06
N ARG A 34 0.24 0.68 14.42
CA ARG A 34 -0.25 1.65 13.44
C ARG A 34 0.86 2.18 12.54
N PHE A 35 2.05 2.34 13.09
CA PHE A 35 3.22 2.72 12.30
C PHE A 35 3.63 1.60 11.33
N ILE A 36 3.57 0.34 11.76
CA ILE A 36 3.80 -0.82 10.88
C ILE A 36 2.75 -0.86 9.75
N LEU A 37 1.47 -0.66 10.06
CA LEU A 37 0.40 -0.59 9.07
C LEU A 37 0.63 0.56 8.06
N LEU A 38 1.07 1.72 8.54
CA LEU A 38 1.47 2.84 7.68
C LEU A 38 2.62 2.46 6.74
N LEU A 39 3.67 1.82 7.26
CA LEU A 39 4.81 1.39 6.45
C LEU A 39 4.39 0.40 5.35
N ILE A 40 3.61 -0.63 5.70
CA ILE A 40 3.12 -1.62 4.74
C ILE A 40 2.26 -0.95 3.66
N SER A 41 1.31 -0.10 4.05
CA SER A 41 0.45 0.61 3.09
C SER A 41 1.23 1.58 2.18
N THR A 42 2.23 2.26 2.72
CA THR A 42 3.08 3.19 1.96
C THR A 42 3.91 2.41 0.95
N PHE A 43 4.48 1.27 1.37
CA PHE A 43 5.24 0.40 0.49
C PHE A 43 4.35 -0.16 -0.65
N LEU A 44 3.14 -0.60 -0.33
CA LEU A 44 2.14 -1.03 -1.32
C LEU A 44 1.84 0.09 -2.34
N MET A 45 1.62 1.32 -1.87
CA MET A 45 1.35 2.47 -2.73
C MET A 45 2.52 2.78 -3.66
N VAL A 46 3.73 2.96 -3.11
CA VAL A 46 4.93 3.33 -3.87
C VAL A 46 5.29 2.24 -4.87
N PHE A 47 5.24 0.99 -4.46
CA PHE A 47 5.48 -0.14 -5.35
C PHE A 47 4.48 -0.16 -6.51
N SER A 48 3.19 -0.03 -6.23
CA SER A 48 2.14 -0.03 -7.27
C SER A 48 2.29 1.15 -8.23
N PHE A 49 2.72 2.30 -7.71
CA PHE A 49 3.02 3.47 -8.53
C PHE A 49 4.22 3.22 -9.45
N GLN A 50 5.30 2.61 -8.95
CA GLN A 50 6.47 2.25 -9.76
C GLN A 50 6.07 1.28 -10.89
N VAL A 51 5.29 0.24 -10.59
CA VAL A 51 4.82 -0.71 -11.62
C VAL A 51 3.92 -0.03 -12.66
N LEU A 52 3.03 0.87 -12.25
CA LEU A 52 2.20 1.64 -13.17
C LEU A 52 3.05 2.57 -14.05
N GLN A 53 4.03 3.27 -13.46
CA GLN A 53 4.95 4.14 -14.19
C GLN A 53 5.77 3.34 -15.21
N GLU A 54 6.29 2.18 -14.83
CA GLU A 54 6.99 1.27 -15.76
C GLU A 54 6.06 0.89 -16.93
N SER A 55 4.78 0.59 -16.66
CA SER A 55 3.81 0.21 -17.70
C SER A 55 3.64 1.27 -18.80
N TRP A 56 3.83 2.55 -18.48
CA TRP A 56 3.72 3.64 -19.46
C TRP A 56 4.99 3.85 -20.28
N THR A 57 6.12 3.36 -19.79
CA THR A 57 7.43 3.50 -20.47
C THR A 57 7.73 2.36 -21.45
N ILE A 58 6.97 1.27 -21.40
CA ILE A 58 7.18 0.10 -22.26
C ILE A 58 6.38 0.23 -23.56
N ASN A 59 6.99 -0.27 -24.66
CA ASN A 59 6.34 -0.32 -25.97
C ASN A 59 5.01 -1.11 -25.91
N PRO A 60 3.94 -0.62 -26.56
CA PRO A 60 2.62 -1.26 -26.56
C PRO A 60 2.61 -2.71 -27.04
N GLU A 61 3.54 -3.10 -27.91
CA GLU A 61 3.66 -4.47 -28.40
C GLU A 61 4.10 -5.45 -27.30
N THR A 62 5.00 -5.04 -26.41
CA THR A 62 5.47 -5.85 -25.28
C THR A 62 4.41 -5.95 -24.17
N LEU A 63 3.49 -4.98 -24.10
CA LEU A 63 2.35 -5.00 -23.16
C LEU A 63 1.25 -5.99 -23.58
N LYS A 64 1.13 -6.30 -24.89
CA LYS A 64 0.18 -7.33 -25.36
C LYS A 64 0.55 -8.73 -24.85
N ASP A 65 1.84 -8.97 -24.62
CA ASP A 65 2.35 -10.23 -24.09
C ASP A 65 2.19 -10.35 -22.56
N ALA A 66 1.85 -9.26 -21.87
CA ALA A 66 1.77 -9.23 -20.41
C ALA A 66 0.55 -10.00 -19.84
N ALA A 67 -0.35 -10.54 -20.67
CA ALA A 67 -1.53 -11.32 -20.23
C ALA A 67 -2.53 -10.59 -19.28
N TYR A 68 -2.38 -9.29 -19.06
CA TYR A 68 -3.34 -8.46 -18.33
C TYR A 68 -3.42 -7.04 -18.92
N SER A 69 -4.55 -6.36 -18.72
CA SER A 69 -4.69 -4.97 -19.18
C SER A 69 -3.99 -4.00 -18.20
N PRO A 70 -3.23 -3.01 -18.69
CA PRO A 70 -2.56 -2.02 -17.83
C PRO A 70 -3.51 -1.26 -16.89
N GLN A 71 -4.78 -1.17 -17.24
CA GLN A 71 -5.82 -0.53 -16.40
C GLN A 71 -5.97 -1.21 -15.03
N TRP A 72 -5.64 -2.50 -14.91
CA TRP A 72 -5.76 -3.25 -13.65
C TRP A 72 -4.71 -2.84 -12.61
N LEU A 73 -3.61 -2.21 -13.02
CA LEU A 73 -2.55 -1.72 -12.12
C LEU A 73 -3.01 -0.56 -11.23
N TRP A 74 -4.11 0.12 -11.59
CA TRP A 74 -4.73 1.15 -10.76
C TRP A 74 -5.36 0.61 -9.49
N ILE A 75 -5.78 -0.66 -9.47
CA ILE A 75 -6.44 -1.29 -8.31
C ILE A 75 -5.49 -1.34 -7.11
N PRO A 76 -4.30 -1.99 -7.18
CA PRO A 76 -3.39 -2.05 -6.04
C PRO A 76 -2.89 -0.66 -5.63
N LEU A 77 -2.71 0.26 -6.58
CA LEU A 77 -2.35 1.64 -6.30
C LEU A 77 -3.43 2.38 -5.51
N GLY A 78 -4.70 2.28 -5.94
CA GLY A 78 -5.83 2.90 -5.26
C GLY A 78 -6.00 2.38 -3.83
N ILE A 79 -5.87 1.06 -3.64
CA ILE A 79 -5.92 0.46 -2.29
C ILE A 79 -4.76 0.97 -1.43
N GLY A 80 -3.53 0.95 -1.96
CA GLY A 80 -2.35 1.46 -1.26
C GLY A 80 -2.51 2.93 -0.84
N LEU A 81 -3.02 3.77 -1.73
CA LEU A 81 -3.26 5.18 -1.46
C LEU A 81 -4.29 5.39 -0.34
N ILE A 82 -5.45 4.73 -0.42
CA ILE A 82 -6.50 4.83 0.59
C ILE A 82 -5.97 4.38 1.97
N LEU A 83 -5.28 3.24 2.03
CA LEU A 83 -4.71 2.73 3.27
C LEU A 83 -3.62 3.65 3.82
N THR A 84 -2.76 4.20 2.96
CA THR A 84 -1.70 5.13 3.37
C THR A 84 -2.29 6.39 3.97
N LEU A 85 -3.25 7.03 3.29
CA LEU A 85 -3.92 8.23 3.78
C LEU A 85 -4.66 7.97 5.10
N TYR A 86 -5.36 6.83 5.20
CA TYR A 86 -6.04 6.43 6.43
C TYR A 86 -5.07 6.29 7.61
N ASN A 87 -3.99 5.52 7.44
CA ASN A 87 -3.01 5.30 8.50
C ASN A 87 -2.23 6.57 8.86
N ALA A 88 -1.90 7.40 7.86
CA ALA A 88 -1.20 8.65 8.07
C ALA A 88 -2.06 9.65 8.86
N TRP A 89 -3.33 9.81 8.48
CA TRP A 89 -4.28 10.66 9.19
C TRP A 89 -4.44 10.23 10.66
N HIS A 90 -4.65 8.93 10.89
CA HIS A 90 -4.79 8.40 12.25
C HIS A 90 -3.50 8.55 13.08
N GLY A 91 -2.34 8.33 12.48
CA GLY A 91 -1.04 8.54 13.12
C GLY A 91 -0.81 10.01 13.49
N LEU A 92 -1.09 10.93 12.57
CA LEU A 92 -0.93 12.36 12.79
C LEU A 92 -1.87 12.86 13.90
N ARG A 93 -3.14 12.45 13.89
CA ARG A 93 -4.12 12.83 14.91
C ARG A 93 -3.71 12.36 16.32
N THR A 94 -3.13 11.16 16.42
CA THR A 94 -2.65 10.65 17.72
C THR A 94 -1.46 11.47 18.23
N MET A 95 -0.50 11.80 17.36
CA MET A 95 0.64 12.65 17.73
C MET A 95 0.22 14.06 18.16
N ILE A 96 -0.72 14.69 17.44
CA ILE A 96 -1.23 16.03 17.80
C ILE A 96 -1.87 16.00 19.19
N LYS A 97 -2.70 14.99 19.48
CA LYS A 97 -3.35 14.86 20.79
C LYS A 97 -2.34 14.73 21.94
N TYR A 98 -1.29 13.92 21.78
CA TYR A 98 -0.21 13.80 22.75
C TYR A 98 0.55 15.12 23.01
N LYS A 99 0.61 16.01 22.02
CA LYS A 99 1.25 17.33 22.16
C LYS A 99 0.36 18.31 22.93
N THR A 100 -0.96 18.21 22.78
CA THR A 100 -1.92 19.10 23.46
C THR A 100 -2.12 18.73 24.93
N ASP A 101 -2.10 17.45 25.30
CA ASP A 101 -2.27 17.00 26.71
C ASP A 101 -1.02 17.28 27.60
N LYS A 102 0.08 17.76 27.01
CA LYS A 102 1.34 18.09 27.72
C LYS A 102 1.47 19.58 28.07
N HIS A 103 0.47 20.40 27.74
CA HIS A 103 0.41 21.83 28.02
C HIS A 103 -0.87 22.17 28.78
#